data_AF-A0A970TRC3-F1
#
_entry.id   AF-A0A970TRC3-F1
#
_cell.length_a   1.000
_cell.length_b   1.000
_cell.length_c   1.000
_cell.angle_alpha   90.00
_cell.angle_beta   90.00
_cell.angle_gamma   90.00
#
_symmetry.space_group_name_H-M   'P 1'
#
loop_
_entity.id
_entity.type
_entity.pdbx_description
1 polymer ?
#
loop_
_entity_poly.entity_id
_entity_poly.type
_entity_poly.pdbx_seq_one_letter_code
_entity_poly.pdbx_strand_id
1 'polypeptide(L)' 'MQNEKKCNFCGKEAEYDGKTKFGPWAYMCKICFMKNGIGLGLGRGQKLKKEGKEND' A
#
# COMPACT_ATOMS: atom_id res chain seq x y z
N MET A 1 7.59 -7.98 -16.01
CA MET A 1 6.13 -7.84 -15.86
C MET A 1 5.88 -6.86 -14.73
N GLN A 2 5.60 -5.58 -15.04
CA GLN A 2 5.40 -4.56 -14.00
C GLN A 2 4.04 -4.79 -13.35
N ASN A 3 4.06 -5.43 -12.18
CA ASN A 3 2.85 -5.70 -11.40
C ASN A 3 2.60 -4.48 -10.51
N GLU A 4 2.13 -3.38 -11.11
CA GLU A 4 1.76 -2.18 -10.35
C GLU A 4 0.68 -2.54 -9.33
N LYS A 5 1.04 -2.52 -8.04
CA LYS A 5 0.08 -2.84 -6.99
C LYS A 5 -0.98 -1.73 -6.95
N LYS A 6 -2.22 -2.09 -7.27
CA LYS A 6 -3.36 -1.17 -7.21
C LYS A 6 -4.01 -1.20 -5.83
N CYS A 7 -4.58 -0.07 -5.43
CA CYS A 7 -5.31 0.09 -4.20
C CYS A 7 -6.59 -0.75 -4.23
N ASN A 8 -6.78 -1.63 -3.25
CA ASN A 8 -7.95 -2.50 -3.18
C ASN A 8 -9.28 -1.76 -2.94
N PHE A 9 -9.24 -0.48 -2.55
CA PHE A 9 -10.43 0.32 -2.28
C PHE A 9 -10.86 1.23 -3.44
N CYS A 10 -9.91 1.70 -4.26
CA CYS A 10 -10.19 2.71 -5.28
C CYS A 10 -9.45 2.52 -6.61
N GLY A 11 -8.63 1.47 -6.74
CA GLY A 11 -7.92 1.15 -7.99
C GLY A 11 -6.72 2.04 -8.32
N LYS A 12 -6.48 3.14 -7.59
CA LYS A 12 -5.28 3.99 -7.78
C LYS A 12 -3.98 3.24 -7.42
N GLU A 13 -2.83 3.76 -7.80
CA GLU A 13 -1.54 3.19 -7.39
C GLU A 13 -1.44 3.07 -5.86
N ALA A 14 -1.01 1.91 -5.37
CA ALA A 14 -0.78 1.68 -3.95
C ALA A 14 0.60 2.19 -3.54
N GLU A 15 0.64 2.85 -2.39
CA GLU A 15 1.87 3.31 -1.75
C GLU A 15 2.16 2.51 -0.46
N TYR A 16 1.16 1.78 0.02
CA TYR A 16 1.18 1.06 1.29
C TYR A 16 0.66 -0.37 1.10
N ASP A 17 1.25 -1.29 1.83
CA ASP A 17 0.70 -2.62 2.13
C ASP A 17 0.48 -2.69 3.63
N GLY A 18 -0.77 -2.80 4.06
CA GLY A 18 -1.09 -2.65 5.48
C GLY A 18 -2.36 -3.34 5.92
N LYS A 19 -2.39 -3.69 7.19
CA LYS A 19 -3.56 -4.17 7.91
C LYS A 19 -4.58 -3.05 7.99
N THR A 20 -5.82 -3.39 7.72
CA THR A 20 -6.96 -2.48 7.80
C THR A 20 -7.61 -2.57 9.18
N LYS A 21 -8.35 -1.53 9.57
CA LYS A 21 -9.21 -1.55 10.77
C LYS A 21 -10.31 -2.61 10.72
N PHE A 22 -10.53 -3.23 9.55
CA PHE A 22 -11.48 -4.33 9.35
C PHE A 22 -10.85 -5.71 9.61
N GLY A 23 -9.53 -5.80 9.79
CA GLY A 23 -8.80 -7.04 10.06
C GLY A 23 -7.87 -7.48 8.92
N PRO A 24 -8.36 -7.63 7.67
CA PRO A 24 -7.53 -8.05 6.53
C PRO A 24 -6.42 -7.05 6.16
N TRP A 25 -5.41 -7.56 5.46
CA TRP A 25 -4.38 -6.75 4.78
C TRP A 25 -4.89 -6.26 3.43
N ALA A 26 -4.41 -5.08 3.00
CA ALA A 26 -4.74 -4.49 1.71
C ALA A 26 -3.62 -3.59 1.20
N TYR A 27 -3.47 -3.55 -0.13
CA TYR A 27 -2.75 -2.51 -0.82
C TYR A 27 -3.58 -1.23 -0.85
N MET A 28 -2.98 -0.11 -0.46
CA MET A 28 -3.68 1.16 -0.29
C MET A 28 -2.87 2.31 -0.86
N CYS A 29 -3.54 3.24 -1.56
CA CYS A 29 -2.99 4.56 -1.81
C CYS A 29 -2.95 5.34 -0.48
N LYS A 30 -2.20 6.46 -0.44
CA LYS A 30 -2.08 7.28 0.79
C LYS A 30 -3.42 7.63 1.44
N ILE A 31 -4.42 8.04 0.64
CA ILE A 31 -5.73 8.45 1.17
C ILE A 31 -6.47 7.26 1.79
N CYS A 32 -6.53 6.12 1.10
CA CYS A 32 -7.19 4.92 1.63
C CYS A 32 -6.46 4.35 2.85
N PHE A 33 -5.12 4.45 2.90
CA PHE A 33 -4.34 4.05 4.06
C PHE A 33 -4.65 4.91 5.28
N MET A 34 -4.75 6.24 5.15
CA MET A 34 -5.14 7.11 6.26
C MET A 34 -6.56 6.84 6.76
N LYS A 35 -7.50 6.48 5.86
CA LYS A 35 -8.91 6.24 6.22
C LYS A 35 -9.17 4.85 6.82
N ASN A 36 -8.47 3.83 6.31
CA ASN A 36 -8.77 2.43 6.58
C ASN A 36 -7.62 1.64 7.22
N GLY A 37 -6.37 2.11 7.13
CA GLY A 37 -5.20 1.45 7.71
C GLY A 37 -5.05 1.72 9.21
N ILE A 38 -4.19 0.95 9.86
CA ILE A 38 -3.89 1.08 11.31
C ILE A 38 -2.47 1.63 11.59
N GLY A 39 -1.84 2.22 10.57
CA GLY A 39 -0.49 2.79 10.65
C GLY A 39 0.62 1.83 10.21
N LEU A 40 1.87 2.30 10.33
CA LEU A 40 3.07 1.56 9.94
C LEU A 40 3.67 0.81 11.13
N GLY A 41 4.48 -0.23 10.84
CA GLY A 41 5.20 -1.03 11.82
C GLY A 41 4.93 -2.52 11.69
N LEU A 42 5.69 -3.33 12.43
CA LEU A 42 5.54 -4.79 12.45
C LEU A 42 4.10 -5.18 12.80
N GLY A 43 3.50 -6.05 11.97
CA GLY A 43 2.10 -6.47 12.12
C GLY A 43 1.04 -5.40 11.79
N ARG A 44 1.45 -4.22 11.30
CA ARG A 44 0.54 -3.11 10.95
C ARG A 44 0.62 -2.72 9.49
N GLY A 45 1.80 -2.36 8.98
CA GLY A 45 1.93 -1.94 7.59
C GLY A 45 3.31 -1.41 7.22
N GLN A 46 3.55 -1.35 5.91
CA GLN A 46 4.80 -0.93 5.29
C GLN A 46 4.53 -0.03 4.09
N LYS A 47 5.47 0.88 3.79
CA LYS A 47 5.49 1.62 2.52
C LYS A 47 6.04 0.72 1.43
N LEU A 48 5.39 0.74 0.27
CA LEU A 48 5.89 0.10 -0.93
C LEU A 48 7.03 0.96 -1.51
N LYS A 49 8.15 0.33 -1.85
CA LYS A 49 9.19 0.99 -2.63
C LYS A 49 8.75 0.96 -4.10
N LYS A 50 8.79 2.12 -4.77
CA LYS A 50 8.79 2.12 -6.23
C LYS A 50 10.15 1.55 -6.65
N GLU A 51 10.16 0.46 -7.39
CA GLU A 51 11.38 0.00 -8.03
C GLU A 51 11.79 1.10 -9.01
N GLY A 52 12.82 1.87 -8.64
CA GLY A 52 13.46 2.77 -9.57
C GLY A 52 14.06 1.94 -10.67
N LYS A 53 13.67 2.19 -11.93
CA LYS A 53 14.60 1.93 -13.02
C LYS A 53 15.71 2.95 -12.87
N GLU A 54 16.76 2.57 -12.17
CA GLU A 54 18.07 3.20 -12.28
C GLU A 54 18.53 2.92 -13.71
N ASN A 55 18.29 3.87 -14.61
CA ASN A 55 18.93 3.90 -15.91
C ASN A 55 20.22 4.68 -15.69
N ASP A 56 21.33 3.98 -15.47
CA ASP A 56 22.69 4.49 -15.71
C ASP A 56 23.03 4.24 -17.19
#